data_AF-A0A4R2S4K4-F1
#
_entry.id   AF-A0A4R2S4K4-F1
#
_cell.length_a   1.000
_cell.length_b   1.000
_cell.length_c   1.000
_cell.angle_alpha   90.00
_cell.angle_beta   90.00
_cell.angle_gamma   90.00
#
_symmetry.space_group_name_H-M   'P 1'
#
loop_
_entity.id
_entity.type
_entity.pdbx_description
1 polymer ?
#
loop_
_entity_poly.entity_id
_entity_poly.type
_entity_poly.pdbx_seq_one_letter_code
_entity_poly.pdbx_strand_id
1 'polypeptide(L)'
;MIEFIQDYVTKALPPESFKDGDKVERSTESELYFVRLGVAGYVHDGNIVDQDYQPIERKTVVIVTTDRRFTDAAGRGGETIGLEAPQRATSGPGNDVVFSGQPDSTTLGGVEFEQLRGDLASSRGEFETYRTTSEGEIERLKGLIEAGNDAFRDMNNSHVVDKDDLRVKIEQITGELDQALSDLKEARSQHDGLVLEYQATREQLDTGAARIVELEGLLAAASKPAGDDAPTAKTPKAK
;
A
#
# COMPACT_ATOMS: atom_id res chain seq x y z
N MET A 1 -8.09 -11.76 -10.02
CA MET A 1 -9.49 -12.23 -10.10
C MET A 1 -10.18 -11.94 -8.79
N ILE A 2 -11.37 -11.35 -8.86
CA ILE A 2 -12.19 -11.00 -7.70
C ILE A 2 -13.53 -11.73 -7.73
N GLU A 3 -14.14 -11.93 -6.56
CA GLU A 3 -15.50 -12.41 -6.39
C GLU A 3 -16.32 -11.33 -5.67
N PHE A 4 -17.47 -10.95 -6.25
CA PHE A 4 -18.39 -10.02 -5.61
C PHE A 4 -19.06 -10.69 -4.42
N ILE A 5 -19.13 -9.98 -3.30
CA ILE A 5 -19.72 -10.48 -2.04
C ILE A 5 -21.11 -9.89 -1.76
N GLN A 6 -21.59 -9.03 -2.67
CA GLN A 6 -22.93 -8.44 -2.66
C GLN A 6 -23.29 -7.94 -4.08
N ASP A 7 -24.58 -7.76 -4.35
CA ASP A 7 -25.05 -7.17 -5.60
C ASP A 7 -24.53 -5.72 -5.75
N TYR A 8 -23.93 -5.41 -6.91
CA TYR A 8 -23.33 -4.11 -7.18
C TYR A 8 -23.55 -3.65 -8.62
N VAL A 9 -23.98 -2.40 -8.81
CA VAL A 9 -24.10 -1.77 -10.13
C VAL A 9 -23.09 -0.64 -10.24
N THR A 10 -22.23 -0.69 -11.26
CA THR A 10 -21.22 0.34 -11.48
C THR A 10 -21.86 1.65 -11.90
N LYS A 11 -21.21 2.75 -11.53
CA LYS A 11 -21.58 4.11 -11.98
C LYS A 11 -21.00 4.47 -13.36
N ALA A 12 -20.44 3.49 -14.07
CA ALA A 12 -19.88 3.70 -15.40
C ALA A 12 -21.01 3.89 -16.43
N LEU A 13 -20.71 4.54 -17.56
CA LEU A 13 -21.57 4.52 -18.74
C LEU A 13 -20.86 3.72 -19.84
N PRO A 14 -21.38 2.55 -20.24
CA PRO A 14 -22.61 1.90 -19.77
C PRO A 14 -22.49 1.25 -18.38
N PRO A 15 -23.58 1.19 -17.59
CA PRO A 15 -23.57 0.59 -16.26
C PRO A 15 -23.47 -0.93 -16.36
N GLU A 16 -22.67 -1.52 -15.49
CA GLU A 16 -22.48 -2.96 -15.37
C GLU A 16 -23.03 -3.44 -14.03
N SER A 17 -23.83 -4.50 -14.04
CA SER A 17 -24.40 -5.10 -12.83
C SER A 17 -23.71 -6.43 -12.53
N PHE A 18 -23.26 -6.59 -11.29
CA PHE A 18 -22.67 -7.81 -10.74
C PHE A 18 -23.53 -8.31 -9.59
N LYS A 19 -23.67 -9.63 -9.46
CA LYS A 19 -24.39 -10.27 -8.37
C LYS A 19 -23.45 -10.85 -7.33
N ASP A 20 -23.96 -11.08 -6.12
CA ASP A 20 -23.24 -11.85 -5.10
C ASP A 20 -22.81 -13.22 -5.66
N GLY A 21 -21.52 -13.53 -5.52
CA GLY A 21 -20.87 -14.74 -6.02
C GLY A 21 -20.33 -14.65 -7.45
N ASP A 22 -20.53 -13.53 -8.15
CA ASP A 22 -19.98 -13.38 -9.51
C ASP A 22 -18.46 -13.26 -9.45
N LYS A 23 -17.77 -14.15 -10.18
CA LYS A 23 -16.32 -14.14 -10.35
C LYS A 23 -15.96 -13.40 -11.63
N VAL A 24 -15.16 -12.35 -11.50
CA VAL A 24 -14.78 -11.51 -12.63
C VAL A 24 -13.27 -11.32 -12.64
N GLU A 25 -12.68 -11.48 -13.83
CA GLU A 25 -11.28 -11.19 -14.09
C GLU A 25 -11.17 -9.78 -14.67
N ARG A 26 -10.43 -8.88 -13.99
CA ARG A 26 -10.24 -7.49 -14.43
C ARG A 26 -8.80 -7.04 -14.26
N SER A 27 -8.51 -5.82 -14.72
CA SER A 27 -7.22 -5.19 -14.45
C SER A 27 -6.99 -5.04 -12.95
N THR A 28 -5.74 -5.15 -12.51
CA THR A 28 -5.35 -5.07 -11.10
C THR A 28 -5.87 -3.80 -10.40
N GLU A 29 -5.92 -2.68 -11.12
CA GLU A 29 -6.47 -1.41 -10.60
C GLU A 29 -7.98 -1.48 -10.35
N SER A 30 -8.73 -2.10 -11.26
CA SER A 30 -10.18 -2.26 -11.11
C SER A 30 -10.51 -3.25 -9.99
N GLU A 31 -9.73 -4.33 -9.88
CA GLU A 31 -9.88 -5.31 -8.80
C GLU A 31 -9.67 -4.66 -7.44
N LEU A 32 -8.59 -3.89 -7.29
CA LEU A 32 -8.30 -3.17 -6.05
C LEU A 32 -9.39 -2.15 -5.70
N TYR A 33 -9.98 -1.49 -6.70
CA TYR A 33 -11.07 -0.54 -6.49
C TYR A 33 -12.30 -1.20 -5.84
N PHE A 34 -12.76 -2.35 -6.36
CA PHE A 34 -13.93 -3.04 -5.81
C PHE A 34 -13.65 -3.67 -4.44
N VAL A 35 -12.43 -4.17 -4.23
CA VAL A 35 -12.02 -4.72 -2.93
C VAL A 35 -11.96 -3.62 -1.86
N ARG A 36 -11.41 -2.44 -2.19
CA ARG A 36 -11.41 -1.27 -1.28
C ARG A 36 -12.80 -0.74 -0.98
N LEU A 37 -13.72 -0.85 -1.93
CA LEU A 37 -15.12 -0.47 -1.73
C LEU A 37 -15.86 -1.47 -0.82
N GLY A 38 -15.25 -2.63 -0.52
CA GLY A 38 -15.85 -3.68 0.29
C GLY A 38 -16.98 -4.42 -0.43
N VAL A 39 -17.04 -4.34 -1.77
CA VAL A 39 -18.10 -4.98 -2.57
C VAL A 39 -17.64 -6.29 -3.23
N ALA A 40 -16.32 -6.52 -3.25
CA ALA A 40 -15.69 -7.73 -3.74
C ALA A 40 -14.49 -8.11 -2.88
N GLY A 41 -14.01 -9.35 -3.01
CA GLY A 41 -12.76 -9.83 -2.41
C GLY A 41 -11.89 -10.56 -3.43
N TYR A 42 -10.60 -10.68 -3.16
CA TYR A 42 -9.70 -11.49 -3.96
C TYR A 42 -9.97 -12.97 -3.72
N VAL A 43 -9.95 -13.77 -4.79
CA VAL A 43 -10.04 -15.23 -4.67
C VAL A 43 -8.62 -15.78 -4.54
N HIS A 44 -8.26 -16.27 -3.36
CA HIS A 44 -6.97 -16.89 -3.07
C HIS A 44 -7.17 -18.27 -2.45
N ASP A 45 -6.65 -19.32 -3.10
CA ASP A 45 -6.77 -20.72 -2.66
C ASP A 45 -8.21 -21.17 -2.33
N GLY A 46 -9.18 -20.69 -3.12
CA GLY A 46 -10.60 -21.01 -2.94
C GLY A 46 -11.30 -20.22 -1.82
N ASN A 47 -10.58 -19.35 -1.12
CA ASN A 47 -11.11 -18.45 -0.11
C ASN A 47 -11.20 -17.01 -0.64
N ILE A 48 -12.15 -16.25 -0.12
CA ILE A 48 -12.29 -14.82 -0.43
C ILE A 48 -11.53 -14.04 0.64
N VAL A 49 -10.59 -13.21 0.21
CA VAL A 49 -9.75 -12.39 1.09
C VAL A 49 -9.87 -10.91 0.73
N ASP A 50 -9.61 -10.03 1.71
CA ASP A 50 -9.60 -8.58 1.52
C ASP A 50 -8.27 -8.07 0.91
N GLN A 51 -8.12 -6.74 0.85
CA GLN A 51 -6.90 -6.12 0.32
C GLN A 51 -5.63 -6.46 1.12
N ASP A 52 -5.79 -6.85 2.39
CA ASP A 52 -4.73 -7.17 3.35
C ASP A 52 -4.57 -8.70 3.51
N TYR A 53 -5.15 -9.47 2.58
CA TYR A 53 -5.18 -10.93 2.54
C TYR A 53 -5.80 -11.57 3.78
N GLN A 54 -6.69 -10.85 4.48
CA GLN A 54 -7.47 -11.41 5.58
C GLN A 54 -8.74 -12.08 5.04
N PRO A 55 -9.16 -13.23 5.60
CA PRO A 55 -10.38 -13.91 5.18
C PRO A 55 -11.62 -13.02 5.37
N ILE A 56 -12.42 -12.85 4.31
CA ILE A 56 -13.71 -12.17 4.40
C ILE A 56 -14.76 -13.21 4.79
N GLU A 57 -15.22 -13.16 6.03
CA GLU A 57 -16.42 -13.89 6.42
C GLU A 57 -17.63 -13.29 5.72
N ARG A 58 -18.33 -14.09 4.90
CA ARG A 58 -19.64 -13.71 4.35
C ARG A 58 -20.64 -13.60 5.50
N LYS A 59 -20.67 -12.44 6.16
CA LYS A 59 -21.82 -12.07 6.98
C LYS A 59 -22.97 -11.87 6.01
N THR A 60 -23.87 -12.85 5.97
CA THR A 60 -25.22 -12.62 5.50
C THR A 60 -25.77 -11.52 6.39
N VAL A 61 -25.70 -10.28 5.91
CA VAL A 61 -26.44 -9.19 6.53
C VAL A 61 -27.88 -9.45 6.13
N VAL A 62 -28.52 -10.37 6.85
CA VAL A 62 -29.95 -10.26 7.07
C VAL A 62 -30.08 -8.89 7.71
N ILE A 63 -30.61 -7.93 6.95
CA ILE A 63 -31.14 -6.69 7.52
C ILE A 63 -32.31 -7.15 8.38
N VAL A 64 -32.00 -7.64 9.58
CA VAL A 64 -32.94 -7.71 10.68
C VAL A 64 -33.07 -6.25 11.07
N THR A 65 -34.09 -5.60 10.53
CA THR A 65 -34.64 -4.39 11.12
C THR A 65 -35.04 -4.77 12.55
N THR A 66 -34.11 -4.65 13.50
CA THR A 66 -34.43 -4.59 14.93
C THR A 66 -35.01 -3.21 15.25
N ASP A 67 -36.01 -2.79 14.47
CA ASP A 67 -36.95 -1.79 14.89
C ASP A 67 -38.10 -2.55 15.55
N ARG A 68 -38.15 -2.49 16.89
CA ARG A 68 -39.17 -3.14 17.72
C ARG A 68 -40.59 -2.60 17.49
N ARG A 69 -40.84 -1.87 16.41
CA ARG A 69 -42.16 -1.33 16.04
C ARG A 69 -43.00 -2.27 15.17
N PHE A 70 -42.43 -3.40 14.71
CA PHE A 70 -43.13 -4.31 13.78
C PHE A 70 -43.38 -5.73 14.31
N THR A 71 -43.08 -6.03 15.59
CA THR A 71 -43.23 -7.40 16.12
C THR A 71 -44.67 -7.81 16.43
N ASP A 72 -45.63 -6.89 16.43
CA ASP A 72 -47.03 -7.22 16.75
C ASP A 72 -47.99 -7.23 15.53
N ALA A 73 -47.47 -7.10 14.31
CA ALA A 73 -48.31 -7.13 13.09
C ALA A 73 -48.09 -8.39 12.24
N ALA A 74 -47.80 -9.53 12.85
CA ALA A 74 -47.93 -10.84 12.20
C ALA A 74 -49.41 -11.24 12.18
N GLY A 75 -50.16 -10.74 11.19
CA GLY A 75 -51.56 -11.12 11.02
C GLY A 75 -52.17 -10.67 9.71
N ARG A 76 -51.92 -11.47 8.65
CA ARG A 76 -52.49 -11.39 7.28
C ARG A 76 -51.80 -10.35 6.40
N GLY A 77 -51.42 -10.58 5.16
CA GLY A 77 -51.62 -11.65 4.19
C GLY A 77 -51.09 -11.05 2.88
N GLY A 78 -50.39 -11.83 2.07
CA GLY A 78 -49.47 -11.30 1.05
C GLY A 78 -50.14 -10.47 -0.04
N GLU A 79 -49.40 -9.47 -0.53
CA GLU A 79 -49.52 -8.93 -1.88
C GLU A 79 -48.19 -8.23 -2.24
N THR A 80 -47.56 -8.73 -3.29
CA THR A 80 -46.37 -8.16 -3.92
C THR A 80 -46.76 -6.88 -4.67
N ILE A 81 -46.24 -5.72 -4.27
CA ILE A 81 -46.40 -4.46 -5.01
C ILE A 81 -45.20 -4.31 -5.96
N GLY A 82 -45.46 -4.49 -7.25
CA GLY A 82 -44.51 -4.23 -8.35
C GLY A 82 -44.20 -2.75 -8.53
N LEU A 83 -43.08 -2.48 -9.21
CA LEU A 83 -42.41 -1.18 -9.37
C LEU A 83 -43.18 -0.08 -10.16
N GLU A 84 -44.49 -0.23 -10.44
CA GLU A 84 -45.24 0.70 -11.31
C GLU A 84 -46.58 1.21 -10.73
N ALA A 85 -46.75 1.27 -9.41
CA ALA A 85 -47.90 1.95 -8.81
C ALA A 85 -47.57 3.41 -8.45
N PRO A 86 -48.41 4.41 -8.80
CA PRO A 86 -48.17 5.79 -8.38
C PRO A 86 -48.13 5.87 -6.84
N GLN A 87 -47.16 6.63 -6.31
CA GLN A 87 -46.94 6.82 -4.88
C GLN A 87 -48.26 7.18 -4.17
N ARG A 88 -48.82 6.23 -3.43
CA ARG A 88 -49.86 6.52 -2.44
C ARG A 88 -49.17 7.30 -1.31
N ALA A 89 -49.54 8.56 -1.13
CA ALA A 89 -49.23 9.29 0.09
C ALA A 89 -49.75 8.48 1.28
N THR A 90 -48.84 8.07 2.15
CA THR A 90 -49.12 7.19 3.29
C THR A 90 -49.75 8.03 4.41
N SER A 91 -51.08 8.13 4.41
CA SER A 91 -51.85 8.55 5.57
C SER A 91 -52.03 7.35 6.52
N GLY A 92 -51.58 7.50 7.77
CA GLY A 92 -51.90 6.62 8.91
C GLY A 92 -50.67 5.99 9.59
N PRO A 93 -50.71 5.69 10.90
CA PRO A 93 -51.88 5.29 11.70
C PRO A 93 -52.13 6.23 12.90
N GLY A 94 -53.33 6.47 13.41
CA GLY A 94 -54.31 5.47 13.86
C GLY A 94 -54.50 5.61 15.37
N ASN A 95 -55.33 6.58 15.77
CA ASN A 95 -56.12 6.46 16.99
C ASN A 95 -57.46 7.16 16.73
N ASP A 96 -58.32 6.48 15.96
CA ASP A 96 -59.74 6.79 15.92
C ASP A 96 -60.32 6.49 17.31
N VAL A 97 -60.15 7.42 18.25
CA VAL A 97 -61.12 7.56 19.32
C VAL A 97 -62.35 8.14 18.65
N VAL A 98 -63.18 7.23 18.16
CA VAL A 98 -64.53 7.48 17.69
C VAL A 98 -65.23 8.35 18.74
N PHE A 99 -65.36 9.64 18.43
CA PHE A 99 -66.19 10.59 19.16
C PHE A 99 -67.65 10.20 18.85
N SER A 100 -68.14 9.14 19.50
CA SER A 100 -69.55 8.77 19.44
C SER A 100 -70.34 9.77 20.29
N GLY A 101 -70.62 10.95 19.73
CA GLY A 101 -71.42 11.97 20.39
C GLY A 101 -71.46 13.30 19.65
N GLN A 102 -72.49 13.46 18.80
CA GLN A 102 -73.00 14.70 18.16
C GLN A 102 -72.22 15.32 16.98
N PRO A 103 -72.87 15.48 15.80
CA PRO A 103 -72.30 16.16 14.63
C PRO A 103 -72.58 17.68 14.57
N ASP A 104 -73.04 18.32 15.64
CA ASP A 104 -73.56 19.71 15.57
C ASP A 104 -72.72 20.80 16.29
N SER A 105 -71.53 20.49 16.80
CA SER A 105 -70.66 21.53 17.40
C SER A 105 -69.59 21.99 16.41
N THR A 106 -69.81 23.12 15.75
CA THR A 106 -68.77 23.88 15.02
C THR A 106 -67.88 24.71 15.95
N THR A 107 -68.07 24.57 17.28
CA THR A 107 -67.38 25.36 18.31
C THR A 107 -66.63 24.43 19.26
N LEU A 108 -65.30 24.58 19.31
CA LEU A 108 -64.47 23.98 20.34
C LEU A 108 -64.94 24.46 21.72
N GLY A 109 -65.07 23.54 22.68
CA GLY A 109 -65.34 23.90 24.07
C GLY A 109 -64.17 24.69 24.67
N GLY A 110 -64.44 25.58 25.63
CA GLY A 110 -63.38 26.38 26.28
C GLY A 110 -62.27 25.54 26.94
N VAL A 111 -62.59 24.33 27.40
CA VAL A 111 -61.61 23.37 27.96
C VAL A 111 -60.70 22.79 26.87
N GLU A 112 -61.26 22.39 25.73
CA GLU A 112 -60.50 21.83 24.61
C GLU A 112 -59.58 22.89 23.99
N PHE A 113 -60.05 24.14 23.89
CA PHE A 113 -59.23 25.26 23.44
C PHE A 113 -58.03 25.50 24.37
N GLU A 114 -58.23 25.47 25.68
CA GLU A 114 -57.13 25.67 26.64
C GLU A 114 -56.15 24.48 26.65
N GLN A 115 -56.65 23.25 26.43
CA GLN A 115 -55.80 22.08 26.26
C GLN A 115 -54.92 22.19 25.00
N LEU A 116 -55.51 22.52 23.84
CA LEU A 116 -54.75 22.73 22.60
C LEU A 116 -53.72 23.86 22.74
N ARG A 117 -54.05 24.91 23.49
CA ARG A 117 -53.11 25.99 23.80
C ARG A 117 -51.94 25.51 24.66
N GLY A 118 -52.20 24.66 25.64
CA GLY A 118 -51.18 23.99 26.45
C GLY A 118 -50.27 23.09 25.62
N ASP A 119 -50.85 22.23 24.78
CA ASP A 119 -50.12 21.31 23.91
C ASP A 119 -49.24 22.06 22.90
N LEU A 120 -49.76 23.15 22.32
CA LEU A 120 -48.98 24.01 21.43
C LEU A 120 -47.80 24.69 22.15
N ALA A 121 -48.00 25.11 23.41
CA ALA A 121 -46.93 25.70 24.21
C ALA A 121 -45.84 24.66 24.54
N SER A 122 -46.23 23.44 24.93
CA SER A 122 -45.31 22.32 25.18
C SER A 122 -44.53 21.95 23.92
N SER A 123 -45.21 21.79 22.79
CA SER A 123 -44.57 21.48 21.50
C SER A 123 -43.56 22.56 21.09
N ARG A 124 -43.88 23.85 21.28
CA ARG A 124 -42.93 24.94 21.04
C ARG A 124 -41.69 24.85 21.94
N GLY A 125 -41.86 24.48 23.21
CA GLY A 125 -40.75 24.27 24.14
C GLY A 125 -39.85 23.11 23.73
N GLU A 126 -40.43 22.00 23.29
CA GLU A 126 -39.69 20.84 22.76
C GLU A 126 -38.92 21.20 21.49
N PHE A 127 -39.57 21.91 20.55
CA PHE A 127 -38.91 22.38 19.33
C PHE A 127 -37.74 23.32 19.62
N GLU A 128 -37.87 24.22 20.57
CA GLU A 128 -36.78 25.13 20.95
C GLU A 128 -35.61 24.40 21.61
N THR A 129 -35.91 23.38 22.42
CA THR A 129 -34.89 22.48 23.00
C THR A 129 -34.16 21.69 21.91
N TYR A 130 -34.90 21.16 20.94
CA TYR A 130 -34.31 20.45 19.79
C TYR A 130 -33.44 21.38 18.94
N ARG A 131 -33.92 22.61 18.67
CA ARG A 131 -33.18 23.63 17.91
C ARG A 131 -31.85 23.96 18.57
N THR A 132 -31.88 24.33 19.84
CA THR A 132 -30.68 24.71 20.61
C THR A 132 -29.69 23.56 20.74
N THR A 133 -30.18 22.33 20.98
CA THR A 133 -29.33 21.12 21.03
C THR A 133 -28.68 20.85 19.67
N SER A 134 -29.46 20.93 18.58
CA SER A 134 -28.95 20.71 17.23
C SER A 134 -27.93 21.77 16.81
N GLU A 135 -28.16 23.04 17.16
CA GLU A 135 -27.20 24.12 16.92
C GLU A 135 -25.89 23.87 17.68
N GLY A 136 -25.96 23.45 18.94
CA GLY A 136 -24.79 23.08 19.73
C GLY A 136 -24.00 21.91 19.12
N GLU A 137 -24.69 20.88 18.65
CA GLU A 137 -24.04 19.72 18.02
C GLU A 137 -23.42 20.09 16.66
N ILE A 138 -24.07 20.95 15.88
CA ILE A 138 -23.50 21.46 14.62
C ILE A 138 -22.20 22.21 14.89
N GLU A 139 -22.15 23.09 15.88
CA GLU A 139 -20.93 23.82 16.22
C GLU A 139 -19.83 22.89 16.76
N ARG A 140 -20.21 21.88 17.55
CA ARG A 140 -19.28 20.84 17.99
C ARG A 140 -18.69 20.08 16.80
N LEU A 141 -19.52 19.63 15.86
CA LEU A 141 -19.07 18.88 14.68
C LEU A 141 -18.20 19.73 13.76
N LYS A 142 -18.52 21.02 13.57
CA LYS A 142 -17.67 21.96 12.84
C LYS A 142 -16.29 22.06 13.46
N GLY A 143 -16.20 22.27 14.78
CA GLY A 143 -14.92 22.34 15.47
C GLY A 143 -14.09 21.05 15.35
N LEU A 144 -14.75 19.88 15.39
CA LEU A 144 -14.07 18.59 15.17
C LEU A 144 -13.55 18.44 13.74
N ILE A 145 -14.32 18.88 12.74
CA ILE A 145 -13.91 18.84 11.33
C ILE A 145 -12.74 19.79 11.08
N GLU A 146 -12.77 21.01 11.64
CA GLU A 146 -11.68 21.98 11.53
C GLU A 146 -10.40 21.44 12.16
N ALA A 147 -10.46 20.97 13.41
CA ALA A 147 -9.31 20.37 14.08
C ALA A 147 -8.76 19.14 13.35
N GLY A 148 -9.66 18.30 12.81
CA GLY A 148 -9.28 17.14 12.00
C GLY A 148 -8.55 17.57 10.72
N ASN A 149 -9.08 18.56 10.01
CA ASN A 149 -8.48 19.08 8.78
C ASN A 149 -7.10 19.69 9.02
N ASP A 150 -6.91 20.41 10.13
CA ASP A 150 -5.61 20.98 10.49
C ASP A 150 -4.61 19.87 10.84
N ALA A 151 -5.01 18.86 11.61
CA ALA A 151 -4.16 17.70 11.86
C ALA A 151 -3.77 16.95 10.57
N PHE A 152 -4.70 16.81 9.62
CA PHE A 152 -4.39 16.22 8.32
C PHE A 152 -3.40 17.07 7.51
N ARG A 153 -3.53 18.41 7.54
CA ARG A 153 -2.58 19.32 6.89
C ARG A 153 -1.19 19.21 7.50
N ASP A 154 -1.09 19.21 8.82
CA ASP A 154 0.19 19.10 9.52
C ASP A 154 0.88 17.77 9.22
N MET A 155 0.14 16.66 9.28
CA MET A 155 0.68 15.34 8.94
C MET A 155 1.13 15.27 7.47
N ASN A 156 0.34 15.81 6.55
CA ASN A 156 0.68 15.80 5.13
C ASN A 156 1.93 16.65 4.86
N ASN A 157 2.04 17.83 5.49
CA ASN A 157 3.24 18.65 5.41
C ASN A 157 4.47 17.92 5.97
N SER A 158 4.34 17.24 7.12
CA SER A 158 5.42 16.42 7.69
C SER A 158 5.85 15.32 6.72
N HIS A 159 4.90 14.57 6.15
CA HIS A 159 5.21 13.51 5.19
C HIS A 159 5.90 14.04 3.92
N VAL A 160 5.55 15.25 3.46
CA VAL A 160 6.24 15.88 2.32
C VAL A 160 7.68 16.20 2.68
N VAL A 161 7.94 16.77 3.85
CA VAL A 161 9.30 17.05 4.33
C VAL A 161 10.11 15.75 4.46
N ASP A 162 9.58 14.73 5.14
CA ASP A 162 10.26 13.44 5.31
C ASP A 162 10.60 12.78 3.96
N LYS A 163 9.68 12.87 3.00
CA LYS A 163 9.88 12.34 1.66
C LYS A 163 11.01 13.06 0.92
N ASP A 164 11.08 14.38 1.02
CA ASP A 164 12.13 15.15 0.36
C ASP A 164 13.50 14.91 1.03
N ASP A 165 13.54 14.78 2.36
CA ASP A 165 14.75 14.38 3.08
C ASP A 165 15.24 12.98 2.66
N LEU A 166 14.33 12.02 2.52
CA LEU A 166 14.66 10.68 2.03
C LEU A 166 15.17 10.70 0.60
N ARG A 167 14.60 11.54 -0.28
CA ARG A 167 15.09 11.71 -1.66
C ARG A 167 16.53 12.22 -1.69
N VAL A 168 16.83 13.25 -0.90
CA VAL A 168 18.19 13.81 -0.80
C VAL A 168 19.17 12.73 -0.31
N LYS A 169 18.80 11.95 0.72
CA LYS A 169 19.65 10.86 1.22
C LYS A 169 19.88 9.77 0.17
N ILE A 170 18.86 9.39 -0.59
CA ILE A 170 18.99 8.40 -1.68
C ILE A 170 19.95 8.92 -2.75
N GLU A 171 19.83 10.18 -3.14
CA GLU A 171 20.71 10.79 -4.14
C GLU A 171 22.17 10.82 -3.66
N GLN A 172 22.39 11.20 -2.40
CA GLN A 172 23.71 11.17 -1.79
C GLN A 172 24.31 9.77 -1.77
N ILE A 173 23.57 8.76 -1.27
CA ILE A 173 24.05 7.37 -1.20
C ILE A 173 24.34 6.83 -2.61
N THR A 174 23.53 7.19 -3.60
CA THR A 174 23.75 6.79 -4.99
C THR A 174 25.05 7.38 -5.53
N GLY A 175 25.31 8.67 -5.27
CA GLY A 175 26.57 9.32 -5.65
C GLY A 175 27.80 8.72 -4.94
N GLU A 176 27.68 8.40 -3.64
CA GLU A 176 28.74 7.73 -2.89
C GLU A 176 29.04 6.33 -3.44
N LEU A 177 28.02 5.58 -3.83
CA LEU A 177 28.17 4.26 -4.45
C LEU A 177 28.87 4.35 -5.81
N ASP A 178 28.47 5.31 -6.66
CA ASP A 178 29.08 5.51 -7.97
C ASP A 178 30.57 5.88 -7.84
N GLN A 179 30.91 6.75 -6.88
CA GLN A 179 32.29 7.09 -6.59
C GLN A 179 33.09 5.86 -6.11
N ALA A 180 32.55 5.09 -5.18
CA ALA A 180 33.21 3.89 -4.66
C ALA A 180 33.44 2.83 -5.77
N LEU A 181 32.52 2.70 -6.72
CA LEU A 181 32.68 1.81 -7.88
C LEU A 181 33.77 2.30 -8.84
N SER A 182 33.87 3.62 -9.05
CA SER A 182 34.96 4.22 -9.83
C SER A 182 36.32 3.96 -9.17
N ASP A 183 36.42 4.22 -7.87
CA ASP A 183 37.65 4.02 -7.10
C ASP A 183 38.08 2.54 -7.10
N LEU A 184 37.12 1.61 -6.95
CA LEU A 184 37.38 0.18 -7.01
C LEU A 184 37.90 -0.25 -8.40
N LYS A 185 37.34 0.32 -9.47
CA LYS A 185 37.79 0.05 -10.84
C LYS A 185 39.21 0.56 -11.07
N GLU A 186 39.52 1.74 -10.57
CA GLU A 186 40.88 2.30 -10.64
C GLU A 186 41.87 1.43 -9.85
N ALA A 187 41.53 1.06 -8.61
CA ALA A 187 42.37 0.20 -7.78
C ALA A 187 42.65 -1.16 -8.45
N ARG A 188 41.66 -1.76 -9.12
CA ARG A 188 41.86 -2.99 -9.91
C ARG A 188 42.81 -2.77 -11.08
N SER A 189 42.65 -1.68 -11.83
CA SER A 189 43.55 -1.36 -12.93
C SER A 189 44.98 -1.15 -12.46
N GLN A 190 45.18 -0.47 -11.33
CA GLN A 190 46.50 -0.27 -10.72
C GLN A 190 47.10 -1.61 -10.26
N HIS A 191 46.30 -2.46 -9.63
CA HIS A 191 46.71 -3.80 -9.22
C HIS A 191 47.17 -4.65 -10.42
N ASP A 192 46.40 -4.68 -11.51
CA ASP A 192 46.75 -5.44 -12.71
C ASP A 192 48.06 -4.92 -13.34
N GLY A 193 48.27 -3.60 -13.33
CA GLY A 193 49.55 -2.99 -13.73
C GLY A 193 50.72 -3.47 -12.86
N LEU A 194 50.57 -3.43 -11.54
CA LEU A 194 51.60 -3.90 -10.60
C LEU A 194 51.90 -5.39 -10.76
N VAL A 195 50.89 -6.23 -11.05
CA VAL A 195 51.09 -7.65 -11.32
C VAL A 195 51.96 -7.86 -12.56
N LEU A 196 51.71 -7.10 -13.63
CA LEU A 196 52.52 -7.16 -14.85
C LEU A 196 53.96 -6.68 -14.60
N GLU A 197 54.15 -5.58 -13.87
CA GLU A 197 55.47 -5.09 -13.48
C GLU A 197 56.25 -6.11 -12.63
N TYR A 198 55.56 -6.75 -11.68
CA TYR A 198 56.15 -7.82 -10.86
C TYR A 198 56.57 -9.03 -11.70
N GLN A 199 55.75 -9.43 -12.68
CA GLN A 199 56.10 -10.53 -13.59
C GLN A 199 57.34 -10.16 -14.43
N ALA A 200 57.36 -8.97 -15.02
CA ALA A 200 58.48 -8.50 -15.83
C ALA A 200 59.79 -8.42 -15.02
N THR A 201 59.73 -7.87 -13.81
CA THR A 201 60.92 -7.81 -12.92
C THR A 201 61.39 -9.19 -12.50
N ARG A 202 60.48 -10.15 -12.33
CA ARG A 202 60.84 -11.54 -12.04
C ARG A 202 61.53 -12.24 -13.21
N GLU A 203 61.05 -12.03 -14.43
CA GLU A 203 61.70 -12.55 -15.65
C GLU A 203 63.11 -11.95 -15.85
N GLN A 204 63.28 -10.65 -15.55
CA GLN A 204 64.59 -10.01 -15.57
C GLN A 204 65.53 -10.60 -14.52
N LEU A 205 65.02 -10.88 -13.32
CA LEU A 205 65.80 -11.53 -12.26
C LEU A 205 66.25 -12.93 -12.68
N ASP A 206 65.34 -13.75 -13.24
CA ASP A 206 65.65 -15.10 -13.72
C ASP A 206 66.69 -15.07 -14.84
N THR A 207 66.56 -14.12 -15.78
CA THR A 207 67.54 -13.90 -16.85
C THR A 207 68.91 -13.48 -16.30
N GLY A 208 68.92 -12.56 -15.33
CA GLY A 208 70.14 -12.12 -14.65
C GLY A 208 70.83 -13.27 -13.91
N ALA A 209 70.08 -14.10 -13.21
CA ALA A 209 70.59 -15.28 -12.51
C ALA A 209 71.21 -16.28 -13.50
N ALA A 210 70.55 -16.55 -14.62
CA ALA A 210 71.09 -17.43 -15.67
C ALA A 210 72.42 -16.88 -16.25
N ARG A 211 72.50 -15.57 -16.47
CA ARG A 211 73.72 -14.92 -16.97
C ARG A 211 74.87 -15.00 -15.97
N ILE A 212 74.60 -14.88 -14.67
CA ILE A 212 75.62 -15.06 -13.61
C ILE A 212 76.20 -16.47 -13.69
N VAL A 213 75.35 -17.50 -13.77
CA VAL A 213 75.80 -18.90 -13.88
C VAL A 213 76.66 -19.11 -15.13
N GLU A 214 76.29 -18.53 -16.27
CA GLU A 214 77.08 -18.59 -17.49
C GLU A 214 78.46 -17.94 -17.32
N LEU A 215 78.51 -16.74 -16.74
CA LEU A 215 79.77 -16.02 -16.48
C LEU A 215 80.67 -16.75 -15.49
N GLU A 216 80.10 -17.35 -14.44
CA GLU A 216 80.82 -18.19 -13.49
C GLU A 216 81.44 -19.42 -14.20
N GLY A 217 80.70 -20.05 -15.11
CA GLY A 217 81.20 -21.17 -15.92
C GLY A 217 82.35 -20.77 -16.85
N LEU A 218 82.24 -19.62 -17.53
CA LEU A 218 83.30 -19.08 -18.38
C LEU A 218 84.56 -18.71 -17.58
N LEU A 219 84.39 -18.09 -16.41
CA LEU A 219 85.50 -17.74 -15.52
C LEU A 219 86.22 -19.00 -15.03
N ALA A 220 85.47 -20.03 -14.62
CA ALA A 220 86.05 -21.31 -14.23
C ALA A 220 86.86 -21.95 -15.37
N ALA A 221 86.34 -21.93 -16.61
CA ALA A 221 87.05 -22.44 -17.78
C ALA A 221 88.34 -21.66 -18.09
N ALA A 222 88.31 -20.33 -18.01
CA ALA A 222 89.47 -19.47 -18.23
C ALA A 222 90.55 -19.63 -17.14
N SER A 223 90.15 -20.01 -15.92
CA SER A 223 91.04 -20.21 -14.78
C SER A 223 91.70 -21.59 -14.73
N LYS A 224 91.39 -22.51 -15.66
CA LYS A 224 92.08 -23.81 -15.74
C LYS A 224 93.56 -23.58 -16.10
N PRO A 225 94.51 -24.19 -15.36
CA PRO A 225 95.92 -24.08 -15.69
C PRO A 225 96.17 -24.68 -17.08
N ALA A 226 96.93 -23.98 -17.91
CA ALA A 226 97.45 -24.53 -19.16
C ALA A 226 98.37 -25.71 -18.82
N GLY A 227 97.83 -26.92 -18.89
CA GLY A 227 98.60 -28.15 -18.72
C GLY A 227 99.47 -28.40 -19.94
N ASP A 228 100.78 -28.25 -19.77
CA ASP A 228 101.85 -29.12 -20.24
C ASP A 228 101.69 -29.77 -21.62
N ASP A 229 102.07 -29.03 -22.67
CA ASP A 229 102.67 -29.62 -23.87
C ASP A 229 104.03 -28.95 -24.11
N ALA A 230 105.00 -29.26 -23.24
CA ALA A 230 106.41 -29.06 -23.55
C ALA A 230 106.90 -30.28 -24.35
N PRO A 231 107.27 -30.14 -25.65
CA PRO A 231 107.89 -31.25 -26.36
C PRO A 231 109.27 -31.48 -25.77
N THR A 232 109.48 -32.64 -25.13
CA THR A 232 110.79 -33.09 -24.68
C THR A 232 111.73 -33.17 -25.88
N ALA A 233 112.69 -32.24 -25.95
CA ALA A 233 113.77 -32.23 -26.93
C ALA A 233 114.62 -33.52 -26.78
N LYS A 234 114.56 -34.40 -27.78
CA LYS A 234 115.57 -35.45 -27.95
C LYS A 234 116.89 -34.79 -28.40
N THR A 235 117.92 -34.91 -27.57
CA THR A 235 119.31 -34.62 -27.93
C THR A 235 119.85 -35.68 -28.89
N PRO A 236 120.64 -35.31 -29.91
CA PRO A 236 121.30 -36.28 -30.79
C PRO A 236 122.60 -36.78 -30.14
N LYS A 237 122.74 -38.10 -29.97
CA LYS A 237 124.05 -38.72 -29.67
C LYS A 237 124.80 -38.97 -30.97
N ALA A 238 125.99 -38.38 -31.06
CA ALA A 238 126.99 -38.65 -32.07
C ALA A 238 127.66 -40.01 -31.85
N LYS A 239 127.69 -40.85 -32.88
CA LYS A 239 128.87 -41.47 -33.50
C LYS A 239 128.44 -42.50 -34.53
#